data_AF-F2F3S5-F1
#
_entry.id   AF-F2F3S5-F1
#
_cell.length_a   1.000
_cell.length_b   1.000
_cell.length_c   1.000
_cell.angle_alpha   90.00
_cell.angle_beta   90.00
_cell.angle_gamma   90.00
#
_symmetry.space_group_name_H-M   'P 1'
#
loop_
_entity.id
_entity.type
_entity.pdbx_description
1 polymer ?
#
loop_
_entity_poly.entity_id
_entity_poly.type
_entity_poly.pdbx_seq_one_letter_code
_entity_poly.pdbx_strand_id
1 'polypeptide(L)'
;MQKLQYEPAWDKAISAQDRLLIEQVFQQTKEQDKRISCCLIRTAINHKQQKLIITLIHNRTDQQLKFRNTEISIITETEKITQNFTIDALQIPPFCSMPWTFIFDESIDFQFTEIKQIDIEI
;
A
#
# COMPACT_ATOMS: atom_id res chain seq x y z
N MET A 1 -17.29 -10.47 -2.17
CA MET A 1 -16.33 -10.70 -3.27
C MET A 1 -15.53 -9.42 -3.48
N GLN A 2 -14.23 -9.47 -3.20
CA GLN A 2 -13.33 -8.32 -3.34
C GLN A 2 -13.02 -8.05 -4.83
N LYS A 3 -12.91 -6.78 -5.25
CA LYS A 3 -12.54 -6.40 -6.64
C LYS A 3 -11.21 -5.67 -6.70
N LEU A 4 -10.28 -6.11 -7.54
CA LEU A 4 -9.05 -5.36 -7.81
C LEU A 4 -9.35 -4.17 -8.74
N GLN A 5 -8.91 -2.99 -8.33
CA GLN A 5 -9.05 -1.74 -9.07
C GLN A 5 -7.72 -0.99 -9.08
N TYR A 6 -7.53 -0.13 -10.07
CA TYR A 6 -6.34 0.68 -10.21
C TYR A 6 -6.74 2.15 -10.35
N GLU A 7 -5.96 3.05 -9.76
CA GLU A 7 -6.09 4.47 -10.06
C GLU A 7 -5.62 4.72 -11.51
N PRO A 8 -6.34 5.52 -12.32
CA PRO A 8 -6.06 5.66 -13.75
C PRO A 8 -4.65 6.13 -14.14
N ALA A 9 -4.03 7.05 -13.39
CA ALA A 9 -2.67 7.49 -13.67
C ALA A 9 -1.65 6.41 -13.25
N TRP A 10 -1.91 5.75 -12.14
CA TRP A 10 -1.09 4.66 -11.61
C TRP A 10 -1.09 3.43 -12.53
N ASP A 11 -2.25 3.04 -13.07
CA ASP A 11 -2.38 1.91 -14.03
C ASP A 11 -1.59 2.15 -15.33
N LYS A 12 -1.43 3.42 -15.74
CA LYS A 12 -0.63 3.77 -16.92
C LYS A 12 0.88 3.76 -16.65
N ALA A 13 1.28 4.00 -15.41
CA ALA A 13 2.69 4.12 -15.02
C ALA A 13 3.32 2.79 -14.62
N ILE A 14 2.52 1.79 -14.28
CA ILE A 14 3.01 0.50 -13.79
C ILE A 14 3.55 -0.40 -14.91
N SER A 15 4.63 -1.13 -14.61
CA SER A 15 5.18 -2.13 -15.51
C SER A 15 4.31 -3.39 -15.59
N ALA A 16 4.41 -4.14 -16.69
CA ALA A 16 3.70 -5.41 -16.83
C ALA A 16 4.09 -6.44 -15.75
N GLN A 17 5.36 -6.45 -15.34
CA GLN A 17 5.86 -7.34 -14.28
C GLN A 17 5.21 -7.03 -12.92
N ASP A 18 5.12 -5.74 -12.59
CA ASP A 18 4.49 -5.33 -11.33
C ASP A 18 2.98 -5.62 -11.34
N ARG A 19 2.34 -5.51 -12.51
CA ARG A 19 0.92 -5.86 -12.67
C ARG A 19 0.67 -7.32 -12.35
N LEU A 20 1.53 -8.22 -12.86
CA LEU A 20 1.47 -9.65 -12.53
C LEU A 20 1.65 -9.89 -11.03
N LEU A 21 2.59 -9.18 -10.39
CA LEU A 21 2.84 -9.31 -8.96
C LEU A 21 1.63 -8.84 -8.12
N ILE A 22 0.98 -7.74 -8.52
CA ILE A 22 -0.25 -7.26 -7.86
C ILE A 22 -1.38 -8.26 -7.97
N GLU A 23 -1.58 -8.82 -9.16
CA GLU A 23 -2.62 -9.83 -9.38
C GLU A 23 -2.35 -11.07 -8.52
N GLN A 24 -1.09 -11.52 -8.42
CA GLN A 24 -0.68 -12.62 -7.55
C GLN A 24 -0.96 -12.32 -6.08
N VAL A 25 -0.50 -11.17 -5.58
CA VAL A 25 -0.74 -10.75 -4.19
C VAL A 25 -2.24 -10.67 -3.92
N PHE A 26 -3.02 -10.06 -4.82
CA PHE A 26 -4.47 -9.98 -4.70
C PHE A 26 -5.12 -11.36 -4.57
N GLN A 27 -4.75 -12.34 -5.40
CA GLN A 27 -5.32 -13.68 -5.29
C GLN A 27 -4.97 -14.37 -3.97
N GLN A 28 -3.76 -14.15 -3.45
CA GLN A 28 -3.28 -14.73 -2.20
C GLN A 28 -3.93 -14.10 -0.96
N THR A 29 -4.26 -12.80 -1.01
CA THR A 29 -4.66 -12.02 0.17
C THR A 29 -6.13 -11.60 0.18
N LYS A 30 -6.87 -11.74 -0.93
CA LYS A 30 -8.27 -11.27 -1.03
C LYS A 30 -9.20 -11.84 0.05
N GLU A 31 -8.95 -13.07 0.52
CA GLU A 31 -9.78 -13.75 1.53
C GLU A 31 -9.33 -13.51 2.98
N GLN A 32 -8.37 -12.60 3.24
CA GLN A 32 -7.98 -12.26 4.62
C GLN A 32 -9.14 -11.61 5.41
N ASP A 33 -9.23 -11.92 6.71
CA ASP A 33 -10.36 -11.51 7.56
C ASP A 33 -10.33 -10.03 8.00
N LYS A 34 -9.18 -9.36 7.90
CA LYS A 34 -9.04 -7.97 8.36
C LYS A 34 -9.86 -7.01 7.47
N ARG A 35 -10.70 -6.18 8.11
CA ARG A 35 -11.59 -5.21 7.44
C ARG A 35 -10.84 -4.26 6.50
N ILE A 36 -9.69 -3.78 6.94
CA ILE A 36 -8.75 -2.98 6.15
C ILE A 36 -7.38 -3.62 6.31
N SER A 37 -6.76 -4.08 5.22
CA SER A 37 -5.40 -4.63 5.27
C SER A 37 -4.50 -4.02 4.21
N CYS A 38 -3.21 -3.98 4.51
CA CYS A 38 -2.17 -3.50 3.61
C CYS A 38 -1.16 -4.64 3.42
N CYS A 39 -1.01 -5.10 2.19
CA CYS A 39 -0.09 -6.19 1.86
C CYS A 39 1.09 -5.63 1.09
N LEU A 40 2.31 -5.92 1.53
CA LEU A 40 3.51 -5.53 0.80
C LEU A 40 3.57 -6.28 -0.54
N ILE A 41 3.80 -5.54 -1.63
CA ILE A 41 4.01 -6.09 -2.97
C ILE A 41 5.50 -6.08 -3.27
N ARG A 42 6.13 -4.90 -3.17
CA ARG A 42 7.57 -4.72 -3.38
C ARG A 42 8.05 -3.41 -2.77
N THR A 43 9.36 -3.27 -2.70
CA THR A 43 10.02 -2.01 -2.34
C THR A 43 10.97 -1.57 -3.45
N ALA A 44 11.26 -0.27 -3.51
CA ALA A 44 12.20 0.31 -4.45
C ALA A 44 12.82 1.60 -3.90
N ILE A 45 13.91 2.06 -4.52
CA ILE A 45 14.46 3.40 -4.29
C ILE A 45 14.37 4.16 -5.61
N ASN A 46 13.85 5.39 -5.58
CA ASN A 46 13.79 6.22 -6.78
C ASN A 46 15.10 7.00 -7.00
N HIS A 47 15.19 7.74 -8.11
CA HIS A 47 16.35 8.56 -8.43
C HIS A 47 16.65 9.68 -7.40
N LYS A 48 15.71 9.99 -6.50
CA LYS A 48 15.85 10.95 -5.40
C LYS A 48 16.18 10.28 -4.06
N GLN A 49 16.61 9.02 -4.05
CA GLN A 49 16.90 8.26 -2.82
C GLN A 49 15.70 8.08 -1.87
N GLN A 50 14.48 8.34 -2.34
CA GLN A 50 13.28 8.12 -1.54
C GLN A 50 12.91 6.63 -1.55
N LYS A 51 12.38 6.16 -0.42
CA LYS A 51 11.95 4.77 -0.23
C LYS A 51 10.52 4.60 -0.71
N LEU A 52 10.33 3.77 -1.72
CA LEU A 52 9.04 3.47 -2.32
C LEU A 52 8.55 2.13 -1.77
N ILE A 53 7.40 2.16 -1.11
CA ILE A 53 6.74 0.96 -0.61
C ILE A 53 5.47 0.77 -1.42
N ILE A 54 5.44 -0.29 -2.23
CA ILE A 54 4.31 -0.62 -3.08
C ILE A 54 3.48 -1.66 -2.35
N THR A 55 2.22 -1.35 -2.11
CA THR A 55 1.31 -2.17 -1.33
C THR A 55 0.02 -2.41 -2.07
N LEU A 56 -0.68 -3.47 -1.70
CA LEU A 56 -2.07 -3.71 -2.03
C LEU A 56 -2.92 -3.39 -0.80
N ILE A 57 -3.82 -2.41 -0.93
CA ILE A 57 -4.70 -2.01 0.15
C ILE A 57 -6.06 -2.65 -0.10
N HIS A 58 -6.54 -3.44 0.84
CA HIS A 58 -7.86 -4.04 0.82
C HIS A 58 -8.83 -3.19 1.64
N ASN A 59 -9.89 -2.72 1.00
CA ASN A 59 -11.06 -2.20 1.69
C ASN A 59 -12.16 -3.26 1.68
N ARG A 60 -12.42 -3.93 2.81
CA ARG A 60 -13.53 -4.89 2.96
C ARG A 60 -14.70 -4.27 3.73
N THR A 61 -14.71 -2.96 3.86
CA THR A 61 -15.81 -2.23 4.49
C THR A 61 -16.85 -1.83 3.44
N ASP A 62 -18.00 -1.41 3.94
CA ASP A 62 -19.09 -0.78 3.19
C ASP A 62 -18.87 0.72 2.97
N GLN A 63 -17.76 1.27 3.45
CA GLN A 63 -17.40 2.69 3.32
C GLN A 63 -16.21 2.87 2.38
N GLN A 64 -16.14 4.02 1.72
CA GLN A 64 -14.99 4.37 0.90
C GLN A 64 -13.81 4.79 1.80
N LEU A 65 -12.62 4.23 1.57
CA LEU A 65 -11.42 4.71 2.24
C LEU A 65 -10.89 5.97 1.56
N LYS A 66 -10.51 6.95 2.38
CA LYS A 66 -9.89 8.21 1.97
C LYS A 66 -8.65 8.43 2.81
N PHE A 67 -7.56 8.84 2.17
CA PHE A 67 -6.29 9.08 2.84
C PHE A 67 -6.15 10.57 3.13
N ARG A 68 -6.56 10.99 4.34
CA ARG A 68 -6.52 12.38 4.81
C ARG A 68 -5.87 12.42 6.17
N ASN A 69 -4.61 12.85 6.22
CA ASN A 69 -3.78 12.75 7.41
C ASN A 69 -3.80 11.33 8.01
N THR A 70 -3.71 10.32 7.14
CA THR A 70 -3.77 8.90 7.49
C THR A 70 -2.38 8.42 7.88
N GLU A 71 -2.25 7.84 9.07
CA GLU A 71 -0.98 7.26 9.51
C GLU A 71 -0.74 5.93 8.80
N ILE A 72 0.42 5.80 8.17
CA ILE A 72 0.94 4.55 7.63
C ILE A 72 2.13 4.14 8.48
N SER A 73 2.07 2.92 9.00
CA SER A 73 3.07 2.36 9.89
C SER A 73 3.78 1.20 9.23
N ILE A 74 5.11 1.24 9.19
CA ILE A 74 5.97 0.11 8.84
C ILE A 74 6.46 -0.51 10.14
N ILE A 75 6.15 -1.79 10.35
CA ILE A 75 6.59 -2.54 11.51
C ILE A 75 7.78 -3.40 11.07
N THR A 76 8.91 -3.22 11.73
CA THR A 76 10.12 -4.02 11.57
C THR A 76 10.32 -4.96 12.75
N GLU A 77 11.47 -5.66 12.82
CA GLU A 77 11.83 -6.41 14.02
C GLU A 77 12.13 -5.52 15.23
N THR A 78 12.64 -4.32 14.97
CA THR A 78 13.26 -3.45 15.97
C THR A 78 12.43 -2.21 16.28
N GLU A 79 11.60 -1.76 15.33
CA GLU A 79 10.90 -0.50 15.44
C GLU A 79 9.58 -0.44 14.67
N LYS A 80 8.77 0.57 15.02
CA LYS A 80 7.59 1.00 14.28
C LYS A 80 7.89 2.38 13.71
N ILE A 81 7.96 2.48 12.39
CA ILE A 81 8.16 3.72 11.66
C ILE A 81 6.82 4.22 11.17
N THR A 82 6.49 5.50 11.41
CA THR A 82 5.20 6.06 11.02
C THR A 82 5.36 7.35 10.21
N GLN A 83 4.47 7.54 9.25
CA GLN A 83 4.35 8.78 8.49
C GLN A 83 2.89 9.03 8.11
N ASN A 84 2.46 10.29 8.19
CA ASN A 84 1.11 10.68 7.79
C ASN A 84 1.06 11.02 6.31
N PHE A 85 0.01 10.54 5.64
CA PHE A 85 -0.23 10.76 4.23
C PHE A 85 -1.58 11.44 3.99
N THR A 86 -1.57 12.45 3.11
CA THR A 86 -2.78 13.03 2.52
C THR A 86 -2.70 12.84 1.01
N ILE A 87 -3.59 12.01 0.46
CA ILE A 87 -3.54 11.54 -0.93
C ILE A 87 -4.95 11.57 -1.52
N ASP A 88 -5.33 12.69 -2.13
CA ASP A 88 -6.69 12.89 -2.65
C ASP A 88 -7.08 11.91 -3.77
N ALA A 89 -6.09 11.43 -4.53
CA ALA A 89 -6.28 10.46 -5.60
C ALA A 89 -6.52 9.03 -5.08
N LEU A 90 -6.08 8.71 -3.86
CA LEU A 90 -6.23 7.38 -3.28
C LEU A 90 -7.60 7.26 -2.60
N GLN A 91 -8.57 6.85 -3.39
CA GLN A 91 -9.96 6.66 -2.99
C GLN A 91 -10.37 5.22 -3.28
N ILE A 92 -10.43 4.39 -2.25
CA ILE A 92 -10.68 2.95 -2.41
C ILE A 92 -12.15 2.67 -2.14
N PRO A 93 -12.95 2.30 -3.15
CA PRO A 93 -14.38 2.04 -2.94
C PRO A 93 -14.62 0.85 -2.00
N PRO A 94 -15.84 0.73 -1.46
CA PRO A 94 -16.25 -0.46 -0.71
C PRO A 94 -15.93 -1.76 -1.45
N PHE A 95 -15.44 -2.76 -0.71
CA PHE A 95 -15.12 -4.09 -1.23
C PHE A 95 -14.14 -4.11 -2.41
N CYS A 96 -13.28 -3.09 -2.52
CA CYS A 96 -12.26 -2.99 -3.55
C CYS A 96 -10.84 -3.06 -2.95
N SER A 97 -9.93 -3.63 -3.71
CA SER A 97 -8.50 -3.60 -3.43
C SER A 97 -7.83 -2.68 -4.44
N MET A 98 -6.92 -1.83 -3.98
CA MET A 98 -6.20 -0.91 -4.86
C MET A 98 -4.72 -0.91 -4.50
N PRO A 99 -3.82 -1.08 -5.49
CA PRO A 99 -2.41 -0.92 -5.23
C PRO A 99 -2.05 0.55 -5.12
N TRP A 100 -1.05 0.85 -4.29
CA TRP A 100 -0.53 2.20 -4.15
C TRP A 100 0.96 2.20 -3.84
N THR A 101 1.63 3.31 -4.14
CA THR A 101 3.03 3.54 -3.78
C THR A 101 3.10 4.63 -2.71
N PHE A 102 3.47 4.24 -1.50
CA PHE A 102 3.84 5.19 -0.45
C PHE A 102 5.30 5.58 -0.63
N ILE A 103 5.56 6.89 -0.72
CA ILE A 103 6.90 7.45 -0.84
C ILE A 103 7.25 8.01 0.53
N PHE A 104 8.11 7.32 1.25
CA PHE A 104 8.62 7.74 2.55
C PHE A 104 9.77 8.72 2.37
N ASP A 105 9.86 9.69 3.27
CA ASP A 105 10.90 10.71 3.23
C ASP A 105 12.29 10.11 3.44
N GLU A 106 13.31 10.73 2.82
CA GLU A 106 14.70 10.25 2.87
C GLU A 106 15.28 10.25 4.29
N SER A 107 14.72 11.05 5.19
CA SER A 107 15.12 11.11 6.60
C SER A 107 14.77 9.85 7.38
N ILE A 108 13.93 8.98 6.83
CA ILE A 108 13.49 7.75 7.48
C ILE A 108 14.48 6.64 7.13
N ASP A 109 15.37 6.33 8.08
CA ASP A 109 16.31 5.23 7.96
C ASP A 109 15.68 3.90 8.40
N PHE A 110 15.80 2.87 7.54
CA PHE A 110 15.31 1.49 7.74
C PHE A 110 15.66 0.63 6.52
N GLN A 111 15.84 -0.67 6.72
CA GLN A 111 16.13 -1.60 5.63
C GLN A 111 14.85 -2.31 5.18
N PHE A 112 14.65 -2.45 3.86
CA PHE A 112 13.45 -3.12 3.33
C PHE A 112 13.34 -4.59 3.76
N THR A 113 14.47 -5.26 4.02
CA THR A 113 14.53 -6.63 4.51
C THR A 113 13.91 -6.82 5.89
N GLU A 114 13.68 -5.73 6.62
CA GLU A 114 13.17 -5.78 7.99
C GLU A 114 11.64 -5.62 8.05
N ILE A 115 10.97 -5.26 6.94
CA ILE A 115 9.53 -5.02 6.93
C ILE A 115 8.79 -6.34 7.21
N LYS A 116 8.09 -6.39 8.34
CA LYS A 116 7.21 -7.50 8.72
C LYS A 116 5.75 -7.24 8.37
N GLN A 117 5.31 -6.02 8.62
CA GLN A 117 3.90 -5.64 8.49
C GLN A 117 3.77 -4.16 8.14
N ILE A 118 2.69 -3.83 7.44
CA ILE A 118 2.29 -2.46 7.17
C ILE A 118 0.88 -2.27 7.72
N ASP A 119 0.69 -1.27 8.56
CA ASP A 119 -0.61 -0.90 9.11
C ASP A 119 -1.08 0.46 8.62
N ILE A 120 -2.40 0.60 8.54
CA ILE A 120 -3.10 1.81 8.12
C ILE A 120 -4.07 2.15 9.24
N GLU A 121 -3.97 3.36 9.77
CA GLU A 121 -4.89 3.88 10.79
C GLU A 121 -5.82 4.93 10.15
N ILE A 122 -7.07 4.52 9.90
CA ILE A 122 -8.17 5.29 9.28
C ILE A 122 -9.39 5.27 10.19
#